data_AF-A0A0A7H7A0-F1
#
_entry.id   AF-A0A0A7H7A0-F1
#
_cell.length_a   1.000
_cell.length_b   1.000
_cell.length_c   1.000
_cell.angle_alpha   90.00
_cell.angle_beta   90.00
_cell.angle_gamma   90.00
#
_symmetry.space_group_name_H-M   'P 1'
#
loop_
_entity.id
_entity.type
_entity.pdbx_description
1 polymer ?
#
loop_
_entity_poly.entity_id
_entity_poly.type
_entity_poly.pdbx_seq_one_letter_code
_entity_poly.pdbx_strand_id
1 'polypeptide(L)'
;TPIPGTTGQCNTGSIQCCNSVYQSQSQEGALLASLVGLNVQGLTGSIGANCSPLSVVGAGSGTQCTQQPVCCENNSFNGLIVVGCSPVN
;
A
#
# COMPACT_ATOMS: atom_id res chain seq x y z
N THR A 1 -24.30 0.59 16.45
CA THR A 1 -24.35 0.98 15.03
C THR A 1 -23.03 0.56 14.40
N PRO A 2 -23.01 -0.28 13.36
CA PRO A 2 -21.77 -0.54 12.64
C PRO A 2 -21.33 0.78 11.99
N ILE A 3 -20.14 1.24 12.38
CA ILE A 3 -19.47 2.39 11.80
C ILE A 3 -19.38 2.09 10.30
N PRO A 4 -19.79 3.02 9.41
CA PRO A 4 -19.59 2.84 7.97
C PRO A 4 -18.08 2.69 7.81
N GLY A 5 -17.61 1.45 7.62
CA GLY A 5 -16.24 1.22 7.21
C GLY A 5 -16.12 2.02 5.92
N THR A 6 -15.31 3.07 5.95
CA THR A 6 -14.92 3.75 4.74
C THR A 6 -14.35 2.67 3.86
N THR A 7 -15.16 2.26 2.89
CA THR A 7 -14.77 1.27 1.91
C THR A 7 -13.80 2.03 1.06
N GLY A 8 -12.54 2.07 1.49
CA GLY A 8 -11.49 2.79 0.80
C GLY A 8 -11.41 2.22 -0.60
N GLN A 9 -12.11 2.83 -1.55
CA GLN A 9 -12.26 2.27 -2.88
C GLN A 9 -10.95 2.47 -3.60
N CYS A 10 -10.14 1.41 -3.62
CA CYS A 10 -8.92 1.39 -4.41
C CYS A 10 -9.31 1.12 -5.87
N ASN A 11 -9.47 2.20 -6.65
CA ASN A 11 -9.86 2.10 -8.06
C ASN A 11 -8.69 1.64 -8.95
N THR A 12 -7.45 1.80 -8.47
CA THR A 12 -6.22 1.41 -9.16
C THR A 12 -5.74 -0.01 -8.82
N GLY A 13 -6.37 -0.71 -7.87
CA GLY A 13 -5.91 -2.04 -7.48
C GLY A 13 -6.55 -2.62 -6.21
N SER A 14 -5.75 -3.37 -5.45
CA SER A 14 -6.16 -3.95 -4.17
C SER A 14 -5.66 -3.10 -3.01
N ILE A 15 -6.48 -2.94 -1.98
CA ILE A 15 -6.04 -2.32 -0.73
C ILE A 15 -4.91 -3.18 -0.13
N GLN A 16 -3.84 -2.56 0.31
CA GLN A 16 -2.73 -3.19 1.01
C GLN A 16 -2.67 -2.60 2.42
N CYS A 17 -2.48 -3.46 3.42
CA CYS A 17 -2.25 -3.01 4.79
C CYS A 17 -0.74 -2.96 5.04
N CYS A 18 -0.19 -1.76 5.20
CA CYS A 18 1.25 -1.55 5.33
C CYS A 18 1.61 -1.13 6.74
N ASN A 19 2.66 -1.75 7.30
CA ASN A 19 3.17 -1.35 8.61
C ASN A 19 3.81 0.04 8.57
N SER A 20 4.61 0.29 7.54
CA SER A 20 5.30 1.57 7.32
C SER A 20 5.12 2.01 5.88
N VAL A 21 4.93 3.32 5.70
CA VAL A 21 4.74 3.95 4.40
C VAL A 21 5.77 5.07 4.28
N TYR A 22 6.64 4.96 3.27
CA TYR A 22 7.69 5.91 2.96
C TYR A 22 7.33 6.67 1.69
N GLN A 23 7.75 7.92 1.57
CA GLN A 23 7.54 8.64 0.32
C GLN A 23 8.52 8.12 -0.73
N SER A 24 8.10 7.92 -1.98
CA SER A 24 9.03 7.43 -3.02
C SER A 24 10.24 8.34 -3.23
N GLN A 25 10.05 9.65 -2.95
CA GLN A 25 11.09 10.68 -3.03
C GLN A 25 11.89 10.86 -1.73
N SER A 26 11.57 10.14 -0.65
CA SER A 26 12.38 10.17 0.57
C SER A 26 13.62 9.28 0.40
N GLN A 27 14.66 9.53 1.21
CA GLN A 27 15.90 8.76 1.13
C GLN A 27 15.63 7.26 1.32
N GLU A 28 14.74 6.90 2.25
CA GLU A 28 14.37 5.51 2.53
C GLU A 28 13.61 4.90 1.35
N GLY A 29 12.65 5.63 0.77
CA GLY A 29 11.92 5.17 -0.40
C GLY A 29 12.83 4.95 -1.61
N ALA A 30 13.78 5.87 -1.84
CA ALA A 30 14.78 5.75 -2.89
C ALA A 30 15.71 4.55 -2.69
N LEU A 31 16.14 4.29 -1.46
CA LEU A 31 16.93 3.10 -1.12
C LEU A 31 16.12 1.82 -1.37
N LEU A 32 14.91 1.73 -0.84
CA LEU A 32 14.04 0.55 -1.00
C LEU A 32 13.75 0.26 -2.47
N ALA A 33 13.42 1.29 -3.25
CA ALA A 33 13.20 1.16 -4.69
C ALA A 33 14.48 0.74 -5.43
N SER A 34 15.65 1.28 -5.05
CA SER A 34 16.93 0.87 -5.64
C SER A 34 17.27 -0.59 -5.35
N LEU A 35 16.93 -1.10 -4.16
CA LEU A 35 17.11 -2.51 -3.79
C LEU A 35 16.29 -3.46 -4.68
N VAL A 36 15.13 -3.01 -5.16
CA VAL A 36 14.25 -3.81 -6.03
C VAL A 36 14.39 -3.45 -7.52
N GLY A 37 15.35 -2.59 -7.86
CA GLY A 37 15.62 -2.18 -9.25
C GLY A 37 14.55 -1.25 -9.85
N LEU A 38 13.78 -0.56 -9.01
CA LEU A 38 12.76 0.39 -9.43
C LEU A 38 13.32 1.79 -9.63
N ASN A 39 12.94 2.39 -10.75
CA ASN A 39 13.31 3.75 -11.08
C ASN A 39 12.40 4.75 -10.35
N VAL A 40 12.86 5.30 -9.23
CA VAL A 40 12.09 6.27 -8.43
C VAL A 40 11.73 7.56 -9.16
N GLN A 41 12.44 7.90 -10.23
CA GLN A 41 12.22 9.15 -10.97
C GLN A 41 10.86 9.21 -11.67
N GLY A 42 10.21 8.05 -11.93
CA GLY A 42 8.85 7.98 -12.46
C GLY A 42 7.80 7.57 -11.44
N LEU A 43 8.21 7.33 -10.19
CA LEU A 43 7.37 6.74 -9.16
C LEU A 43 6.68 7.85 -8.37
N THR A 44 5.49 8.24 -8.82
CA THR A 44 4.62 9.18 -8.11
C THR A 44 3.79 8.42 -7.09
N GLY A 45 4.12 8.55 -5.80
CA GLY A 45 3.35 7.96 -4.71
C GLY A 45 4.21 7.57 -3.51
N SER A 46 3.64 6.75 -2.63
CA SER A 46 4.34 6.21 -1.48
C SER A 46 4.75 4.74 -1.71
N ILE A 47 5.73 4.29 -0.94
CA ILE A 47 6.25 2.93 -0.89
C ILE A 47 5.85 2.35 0.45
N GLY A 48 5.05 1.30 0.43
CA GLY A 48 4.70 0.54 1.61
C GLY A 48 5.73 -0.55 1.88
N ALA A 49 6.18 -0.68 3.12
CA ALA A 49 7.01 -1.77 3.59
C ALA A 49 6.25 -2.66 4.57
N ASN A 50 6.54 -3.96 4.52
CA ASN A 50 5.87 -5.01 5.28
C ASN A 50 4.35 -4.95 5.08
N CYS A 51 3.93 -5.00 3.82
CA CYS A 51 2.51 -4.90 3.48
C CYS A 51 1.90 -6.26 3.23
N SER A 52 0.73 -6.49 3.78
CA SER A 52 -0.08 -7.66 3.44
C SER A 52 -1.22 -7.29 2.49
N PRO A 53 -1.46 -8.11 1.46
CA PRO A 53 -2.60 -7.91 0.59
C PRO A 53 -3.89 -8.13 1.36
N LEU A 54 -4.75 -7.12 1.36
CA LEU A 54 -6.14 -7.27 1.81
C LEU A 54 -6.92 -7.80 0.61
N SER A 55 -6.95 -9.12 0.46
CA SER A 55 -7.81 -9.75 -0.54
C SER A 55 -9.27 -9.44 -0.22
N VAL A 56 -10.00 -8.98 -1.24
CA VAL A 56 -11.43 -8.62 -1.23
C VAL A 56 -12.36 -9.75 -0.75
N VAL A 57 -11.84 -10.96 -0.51
CA VAL A 57 -12.52 -12.05 0.22
C VAL A 57 -12.62 -11.67 1.71
N GLY A 58 -13.46 -10.68 2.00
CA GLY A 58 -13.54 -10.06 3.33
C GLY A 58 -14.10 -8.64 3.36
N ALA A 59 -14.47 -8.04 2.23
CA ALA A 59 -15.11 -6.72 2.21
C ALA A 59 -16.44 -6.66 3.01
N GLY A 60 -17.00 -7.81 3.41
CA GLY A 60 -18.14 -7.91 4.34
C GLY A 60 -17.77 -8.35 5.77
N SER A 61 -16.50 -8.62 6.06
CA SER A 61 -16.06 -9.20 7.34
C SER A 61 -14.70 -8.67 7.74
N GLY A 62 -14.65 -7.36 8.04
CA GLY A 62 -13.74 -6.80 9.04
C GLY A 62 -12.28 -7.23 8.95
N THR A 63 -11.65 -7.22 7.77
CA THR A 63 -10.20 -7.22 7.71
C THR A 63 -9.72 -5.84 8.15
N GLN A 64 -9.64 -5.65 9.47
CA GLN A 64 -9.16 -4.43 10.10
C GLN A 64 -7.68 -4.32 9.71
N CYS A 65 -7.33 -3.39 8.84
CA CYS A 65 -5.94 -2.99 8.77
C CYS A 65 -5.62 -2.34 10.11
N THR A 66 -4.91 -3.04 10.99
CA THR A 66 -4.46 -2.47 12.27
C THR A 66 -3.33 -1.47 12.09
N GLN A 67 -2.74 -1.43 10.89
CA GLN A 67 -1.76 -0.43 10.47
C GLN A 67 -2.36 0.51 9.41
N GLN A 68 -1.52 1.16 8.61
CA GLN A 68 -1.97 2.17 7.66
C GLN A 68 -2.59 1.49 6.42
N PRO A 69 -3.89 1.67 6.16
CA PRO A 69 -4.48 1.21 4.90
C PRO A 69 -3.98 2.10 3.76
N VAL A 70 -3.47 1.48 2.70
CA VAL A 70 -3.05 2.18 1.48
C VAL A 70 -3.56 1.45 0.24
N CYS A 71 -3.77 2.22 -0.83
CA CYS A 71 -4.21 1.75 -2.12
C CYS A 71 -2.99 1.74 -3.05
N CYS A 72 -2.53 0.56 -3.43
CA CYS A 72 -1.35 0.39 -4.26
C CYS A 72 -1.71 -0.36 -5.54
N GLU A 73 -0.97 -0.09 -6.62
CA GLU A 73 -1.24 -0.60 -7.97
C GLU A 73 -0.80 -2.07 -8.18
N ASN A 74 -0.86 -2.89 -7.13
CA ASN A 74 -0.44 -4.30 -7.10
C ASN A 74 1.02 -4.58 -7.49
N ASN A 75 1.87 -3.55 -7.50
CA ASN A 75 3.32 -3.70 -7.70
C ASN A 75 3.97 -4.17 -6.39
N SER A 76 3.88 -5.47 -6.11
CA SER A 76 4.50 -6.11 -4.95
C SER A 76 5.88 -6.69 -5.32
N PHE A 77 6.91 -6.25 -4.61
CA PHE A 77 8.28 -6.70 -4.77
C PHE A 77 8.57 -7.71 -3.67
N ASN A 78 8.60 -8.99 -4.05
CA ASN A 78 8.84 -10.11 -3.14
C ASN A 78 7.80 -10.26 -2.01
N GLY A 79 6.60 -9.67 -2.18
CA GLY A 79 5.56 -9.66 -1.14
C GLY A 79 5.87 -8.84 0.11
N LEU A 80 6.99 -8.11 0.13
CA LEU A 80 7.45 -7.36 1.30
C LEU A 80 7.32 -5.86 1.10
N ILE A 81 7.48 -5.37 -0.13
CA ILE A 81 7.41 -3.95 -0.48
C ILE A 81 6.38 -3.76 -1.57
N VAL A 82 5.56 -2.71 -1.47
CA VAL A 82 4.62 -2.28 -2.50
C VAL A 82 4.89 -0.83 -2.86
N VAL A 83 4.72 -0.47 -4.13
CA VAL A 83 4.98 0.90 -4.62
C VAL A 83 3.76 1.48 -5.31
N GLY A 84 3.78 2.79 -5.52
CA GLY A 84 2.64 3.51 -6.10
C GLY A 84 1.45 3.52 -5.15
N CYS A 85 1.71 3.53 -3.85
CA CYS A 85 0.70 3.52 -2.82
C CYS A 85 0.18 4.93 -2.56
N SER A 86 -1.13 5.06 -2.41
CA SER A 86 -1.81 6.28 -1.97
C SER A 86 -2.63 6.00 -0.71
N PRO A 87 -2.77 6.95 0.22
CA PRO A 87 -3.63 6.78 1.39
C PRO A 87 -5.08 6.53 0.95
N VAL A 88 -5.77 5.58 1.60
CA VAL A 88 -7.21 5.36 1.39
C VAL A 88 -7.97 6.04 2.52
N ASN A 89 -8.96 6.88 2.16
CA ASN A 89 -9.81 7.62 3.09
C ASN A 89 -11.16 6.91 3.24
#